data_AF-A0A1M7UY78-F1
#
_entry.id   AF-A0A1M7UY78-F1
#
_cell.length_a   1.000
_cell.length_b   1.000
_cell.length_c   1.000
_cell.angle_alpha   90.00
_cell.angle_beta   90.00
_cell.angle_gamma   90.00
#
_symmetry.space_group_name_H-M   'P 1'
#
loop_
_entity.id
_entity.type
_entity.pdbx_description
1 polymer ?
#
loop_
_entity_poly.entity_id
_entity_poly.type
_entity_poly.pdbx_seq_one_letter_code
_entity_poly.pdbx_strand_id
1 'polypeptide(L)' 'MNSVKEDVEKKNRMRCCPVCQSRAIGLISKNRSYCADCCVELTDKEGTIKIYALNREGTLMQKIYKGELCDV' A
#
# COMPACT_ATOMS: atom_id res chain seq x y z
N MET A 1 30.28 14.50 -12.51
CA MET A 1 29.25 15.45 -12.03
C MET A 1 28.26 15.68 -13.15
N ASN A 2 27.00 15.29 -12.92
CA ASN A 2 25.74 15.60 -13.61
C ASN A 2 24.79 14.45 -13.25
N SER A 3 24.22 14.46 -12.05
CA SER A 3 23.01 15.21 -11.66
C SER A 3 21.77 14.73 -12.43
N VAL A 4 21.04 13.85 -11.75
CA VAL A 4 19.58 13.75 -11.70
C VAL A 4 18.88 13.44 -13.03
N LYS A 5 18.36 12.22 -13.12
CA LYS A 5 16.94 11.89 -13.41
C LYS A 5 16.83 10.41 -13.77
N GLU A 6 16.91 9.55 -12.76
CA GLU A 6 16.28 8.23 -12.87
C GLU A 6 14.78 8.46 -12.70
N ASP A 7 14.14 8.85 -13.81
CA ASP A 7 12.70 8.94 -14.01
C ASP A 7 12.08 7.54 -13.98
N VAL A 8 12.25 6.81 -12.88
CA VAL A 8 11.31 5.73 -12.55
C VAL A 8 10.11 6.41 -11.94
N GLU A 9 9.24 6.85 -12.84
CA GLU A 9 7.81 7.03 -12.65
C GLU A 9 7.28 5.77 -11.92
N LYS A 10 7.44 5.74 -10.60
CA LYS A 10 7.03 4.67 -9.69
C LYS A 10 5.53 4.60 -9.74
N LYS A 11 5.07 3.91 -10.78
CA LYS A 11 3.69 3.62 -11.11
C LYS A 11 3.07 3.06 -9.85
N ASN A 12 2.13 3.80 -9.30
CA ASN A 12 1.27 3.41 -8.18
C ASN A 12 0.61 2.06 -8.50
N ARG A 13 1.26 0.95 -8.14
CA ARG A 13 0.88 -0.43 -8.51
C ARG A 13 0.07 -1.15 -7.44
N MET A 14 -0.53 -0.46 -6.46
CA MET A 14 -1.45 -1.14 -5.55
C MET A 14 -2.82 -1.33 -6.22
N ARG A 15 -2.91 -2.29 -7.15
CA ARG A 15 -4.16 -2.62 -7.85
C ARG A 15 -5.11 -3.49 -7.04
N CYS A 16 -4.58 -4.18 -6.04
CA CYS A 16 -5.35 -5.05 -5.14
C CYS A 16 -4.85 -4.92 -3.70
N CYS A 17 -5.73 -5.17 -2.75
CA CYS A 17 -5.38 -5.22 -1.35
C CYS A 17 -4.56 -6.49 -1.05
N PRO A 18 -3.36 -6.41 -0.47
CA PRO A 18 -2.63 -7.60 -0.01
C PRO A 18 -3.31 -8.40 1.11
N VAL A 19 -4.27 -7.80 1.82
CA VAL A 19 -4.94 -8.46 2.95
C VAL A 19 -6.11 -9.30 2.47
N CYS A 20 -6.95 -8.76 1.58
CA CYS A 20 -8.19 -9.40 1.13
C CYS A 20 -8.27 -9.63 -0.38
N GLN A 21 -7.24 -9.25 -1.15
CA GLN A 21 -7.16 -9.33 -2.61
C GLN A 21 -8.22 -8.52 -3.38
N SER A 22 -9.01 -7.71 -2.68
CA SER A 22 -9.99 -6.83 -3.29
C SER A 22 -9.35 -5.73 -4.13
N ARG A 23 -10.03 -5.34 -5.21
CA ARG A 23 -9.69 -4.17 -6.04
C ARG A 23 -10.36 -2.88 -5.57
N ALA A 24 -11.12 -2.91 -4.48
CA ALA A 24 -11.74 -1.75 -3.86
C ALA A 24 -10.71 -0.91 -3.08
N ILE A 25 -9.66 -0.46 -3.78
CA ILE A 25 -8.59 0.38 -3.25
C ILE A 25 -8.86 1.84 -3.63
N GLY A 26 -9.06 2.68 -2.62
CA GLY A 26 -9.11 4.13 -2.75
C GLY A 26 -7.76 4.77 -2.46
N LEU A 27 -7.39 5.81 -3.21
CA LEU A 27 -6.19 6.59 -2.95
C LEU A 27 -6.49 7.71 -1.95
N ILE A 28 -5.68 7.80 -0.90
CA ILE A 28 -5.72 8.91 0.06
C ILE A 28 -4.65 9.94 -0.30
N SER A 29 -3.44 9.50 -0.64
CA SER A 29 -2.33 10.35 -1.05
C SER A 29 -1.35 9.58 -1.95
N LYS A 30 -0.28 10.25 -2.43
CA LYS A 30 0.70 9.68 -3.37
C LYS A 30 1.23 8.29 -2.97
N ASN A 31 1.35 8.02 -1.68
CA ASN A 31 1.90 6.79 -1.12
C ASN A 31 0.95 6.10 -0.14
N ARG A 32 -0.29 6.55 -0.05
CA ARG A 32 -1.24 6.09 0.97
C ARG A 32 -2.57 5.74 0.31
N SER A 33 -3.06 4.55 0.61
CA SER A 33 -4.30 4.03 0.06
C SER A 33 -5.11 3.32 1.15
N TYR A 34 -6.38 3.10 0.88
CA TYR A 34 -7.31 2.46 1.80
C TYR A 34 -8.12 1.41 1.06
N CYS A 35 -8.26 0.23 1.66
CA CYS A 35 -9.14 -0.79 1.14
C CYS A 35 -10.53 -0.66 1.77
N ALA A 36 -11.55 -0.46 0.94
CA ALA A 36 -12.93 -0.33 1.39
C ALA A 36 -13.52 -1.63 1.93
N ASP A 37 -13.03 -2.79 1.50
CA ASP A 37 -13.60 -4.09 1.89
C ASP A 37 -13.08 -4.61 3.22
N CYS A 38 -11.78 -4.46 3.51
CA CYS A 38 -11.19 -4.93 4.77
C CYS A 38 -10.82 -3.79 5.73
N CYS A 39 -11.17 -2.56 5.38
CA CYS A 39 -10.99 -1.37 6.20
C CYS A 39 -9.56 -1.17 6.70
N VAL A 40 -8.57 -1.49 5.85
CA VAL A 40 -7.15 -1.30 6.18
C VAL A 40 -6.57 -0.17 5.39
N GLU A 41 -5.67 0.56 6.03
CA GLU A 41 -4.85 1.56 5.39
C GLU A 41 -3.50 0.98 5.00
N LEU A 42 -3.05 1.34 3.79
CA LEU A 42 -1.78 0.90 3.23
C LEU A 42 -0.91 2.10 2.95
N THR A 43 0.34 2.04 3.39
CA THR A 43 1.38 3.02 3.08
C THR A 43 2.51 2.33 2.33
N ASP A 44 2.77 2.77 1.10
CA ASP A 44 3.95 2.37 0.33
C ASP A 44 5.12 3.29 0.67
N LYS A 45 6.23 2.71 1.09
CA LYS A 45 7.49 3.42 1.19
C LYS A 45 8.59 2.58 0.61
N GLU A 46 9.02 2.93 -0.61
CA GLU A 46 10.20 2.36 -1.27
C GLU A 46 10.12 0.82 -1.39
N GLY A 47 8.95 0.30 -1.77
CA GLY A 47 8.72 -1.15 -1.92
C GLY A 47 8.44 -1.88 -0.60
N THR A 48 8.37 -1.15 0.51
CA THR A 48 7.86 -1.65 1.79
C THR A 48 6.44 -1.17 1.99
N ILE A 49 5.50 -2.10 2.13
CA ILE A 49 4.09 -1.80 2.36
C ILE A 49 3.79 -1.98 3.84
N LYS A 50 3.39 -0.90 4.50
CA LYS A 50 2.90 -0.92 5.87
C LYS A 50 1.38 -0.93 5.85
N ILE A 51 0.79 -1.83 6.62
CA ILE A 51 -0.66 -1.95 6.75
C ILE A 51 -1.05 -1.62 8.18
N TYR A 52 -2.01 -0.71 8.30
CA TYR A 52 -2.62 -0.31 9.56
C TYR A 52 -4.07 -0.82 9.57
N ALA A 53 -4.39 -1.65 10.54
CA ALA A 53 -5.72 -2.25 10.69
C ALA A 53 -6.13 -2.23 12.17
N LEU A 54 -7.42 -2.12 12.44
CA LEU A 54 -7.93 -2.33 13.80
C LEU A 54 -8.29 -3.82 13.96
N ASN A 55 -7.91 -4.42 15.09
CA ASN A 55 -8.43 -5.73 15.45
C ASN A 55 -9.89 -5.61 15.97
N ARG A 56 -10.53 -6.74 16.24
CA ARG A 56 -11.92 -6.76 16.76
C ARG A 56 -12.09 -6.05 18.10
N GLU A 57 -11.01 -5.91 18.86
CA GLU A 57 -10.97 -5.24 20.16
C GLU A 57 -10.65 -3.75 20.03
N GLY A 58 -10.53 -3.22 18.80
CA GLY A 58 -10.22 -1.81 18.54
C GLY A 58 -8.75 -1.44 18.73
N THR A 59 -7.85 -2.41 18.90
CA THR A 59 -6.40 -2.18 18.97
C THR A 59 -5.81 -1.99 17.58
N LEU A 60 -4.96 -0.98 17.43
CA LEU A 60 -4.20 -0.75 16.20
C LEU A 60 -3.15 -1.85 15.99
N MET A 61 -3.30 -2.59 14.91
CA MET A 61 -2.33 -3.55 14.41
C MET A 61 -1.55 -2.95 13.24
N GLN A 62 -0.22 -3.11 13.29
CA GLN A 62 0.67 -2.75 12.18
C GLN A 62 1.32 -4.01 11.62
N LYS A 63 1.25 -4.21 10.31
CA LYS A 63 1.96 -5.29 9.60
C LYS A 63 2.83 -4.71 8.49
N ILE A 64 4.00 -5.32 8.28
CA ILE A 64 4.95 -4.91 7.24
C ILE A 64 5.04 -6.02 6.21
N TYR A 65 4.80 -5.68 4.95
CA TYR A 65 4.95 -6.56 3.80
C TYR A 65 6.09 -6.03 2.94
N LYS A 66 7.03 -6.91 2.57
CA LYS A 66 8.07 -6.63 1.59
C LYS A 66 7.63 -7.26 0.28
N GLY A 67 7.38 -6.47 -0.75
CA GLY A 67 7.07 -7.01 -2.08
C GLY A 67 6.25 -6.09 -2.97
N GLU A 68 6.31 -6.39 -4.27
CA GLU A 68 5.45 -5.86 -5.31
C GLU A 68 4.11 -6.61 -5.21
N LEU A 69 3.04 -5.94 -4.78
CA LEU A 69 1.76 -6.60 -4.52
C LEU A 69 0.84 -6.60 -5.75
N CYS A 70 0.46 -7.83 -6.12
CA CYS A 70 -0.35 -8.26 -7.26
C CYS A 70 0.23 -7.94 -8.65
N ASP A 71 1.15 -8.80 -9.10
CA ASP A 71 1.22 -9.19 -10.51
C ASP A 71 -0.02 -10.03 -10.84
N VAL A 72 -0.85 -9.53 -11.76
CA VAL A 72 -1.92 -10.30 -12.42
C VAL A 72 -1.43 -10.61 -13.82
#